data_AF-A0A536Z1E0-F1
#
_entry.id   AF-A0A536Z1E0-F1
#
_cell.length_a   1.000
_cell.length_b   1.000
_cell.length_c   1.000
_cell.angle_alpha   90.00
_cell.angle_beta   90.00
_cell.angle_gamma   90.00
#
_symmetry.space_group_name_H-M   'P 1'
#
loop_
_entity.id
_entity.type
_entity.pdbx_description
1 polymer ?
#
loop_
_entity_poly.entity_id
_entity_poly.type
_entity_poly.pdbx_seq_one_letter_code
_entity_poly.pdbx_strand_id
1 'polypeptide(L)'
;MKRRAFLASPLLLLPAAARGAEAYPEVMAGHPLQFPQDHGSHPAFRNEWWYVTGWLEDTSGNAVGFQVTFFRHRPGVAEETPSRFAARQLLFAHGALADPRYGRLRHDQRAARAGFDIAAALEGTTNVWIGDWSLQLIEGSYRARIAARDFHLDLRFAP
;
A
#
# COMPACT_ATOMS: atom_id res chain seq x y z
N MET A 1 -7.22 -65.14 -32.85
CA MET A 1 -7.74 -63.94 -33.53
C MET A 1 -8.39 -63.03 -32.49
N LYS A 2 -7.93 -61.77 -32.44
CA LYS A 2 -8.52 -60.55 -31.83
C LYS A 2 -8.66 -60.47 -30.28
N ARG A 3 -7.55 -60.07 -29.63
CA ARG A 3 -7.54 -59.40 -28.31
C ARG A 3 -8.17 -58.02 -28.46
N ARG A 4 -9.23 -57.73 -27.71
CA ARG A 4 -9.88 -56.41 -27.67
C ARG A 4 -9.05 -55.50 -26.75
N ALA A 5 -8.34 -54.55 -27.35
CA ALA A 5 -7.68 -53.46 -26.63
C ALA A 5 -8.77 -52.49 -26.15
N PHE A 6 -8.93 -52.36 -24.83
CA PHE A 6 -9.73 -51.29 -24.26
C PHE A 6 -8.94 -49.99 -24.42
N LEU A 7 -9.55 -49.07 -25.15
CA LEU A 7 -9.06 -47.75 -25.50
C LEU A 7 -8.71 -46.94 -24.26
N ALA A 8 -7.51 -46.37 -24.27
CA ALA A 8 -7.08 -45.33 -23.36
C ALA A 8 -8.09 -44.17 -23.39
N SER A 9 -8.64 -43.83 -22.22
CA SER A 9 -9.50 -42.66 -22.06
C SER A 9 -8.64 -41.40 -22.25
N PRO A 10 -9.03 -40.44 -23.10
CA PRO A 10 -8.25 -39.24 -23.33
C PRO A 10 -8.32 -38.35 -22.08
N LEU A 11 -7.17 -37.86 -21.64
CA LEU A 11 -7.07 -36.73 -20.72
C LEU A 11 -7.96 -35.59 -21.25
N LEU A 12 -9.05 -35.31 -20.55
CA LEU A 12 -9.78 -34.07 -20.73
C LEU A 12 -8.86 -32.94 -20.25
N LEU A 13 -8.32 -32.21 -21.21
CA LEU A 13 -7.67 -30.92 -21.06
C LEU A 13 -8.58 -30.01 -20.23
N LEU A 14 -8.24 -29.81 -18.96
CA LEU A 14 -8.63 -28.60 -18.25
C LEU A 14 -8.05 -27.43 -19.07
N PRO A 15 -8.84 -26.43 -19.48
CA PRO A 15 -8.22 -25.17 -19.86
C PRO A 15 -7.61 -24.64 -18.57
N ALA A 16 -6.30 -24.79 -18.42
CA ALA A 16 -5.56 -23.88 -17.58
C ALA A 16 -5.83 -22.50 -18.18
N ALA A 17 -6.78 -21.78 -17.60
CA ALA A 17 -6.85 -20.35 -17.79
C ALA A 17 -5.53 -19.81 -17.24
N ALA A 18 -4.51 -19.79 -18.10
CA ALA A 18 -3.33 -18.99 -17.91
C ALA A 18 -3.85 -17.55 -17.87
N ARG A 19 -4.23 -17.09 -16.67
CA ARG A 19 -4.34 -15.66 -16.40
C ARG A 19 -2.95 -15.14 -16.74
N GLY A 20 -2.85 -14.40 -17.85
CA GLY A 20 -1.60 -13.83 -18.31
C GLY A 20 -0.93 -13.16 -17.12
N ALA A 21 0.33 -13.48 -16.89
CA ALA A 21 1.13 -12.76 -15.91
C ALA A 21 1.02 -11.28 -16.29
N GLU A 22 0.34 -10.51 -15.47
CA GLU A 22 0.18 -9.10 -15.77
C GLU A 22 1.55 -8.44 -15.70
N ALA A 23 1.93 -7.77 -16.79
CA ALA A 23 3.24 -7.17 -16.91
C ALA A 23 3.28 -5.87 -16.10
N TYR A 24 3.95 -5.90 -14.95
CA TYR A 24 4.34 -4.68 -14.24
C TYR A 24 5.52 -4.03 -14.97
N PRO A 25 5.67 -2.69 -14.94
CA PRO A 25 6.89 -2.04 -15.41
C PRO A 25 8.11 -2.58 -14.67
N GLU A 26 9.21 -2.81 -15.40
CA GLU A 26 10.49 -3.17 -14.79
C GLU A 26 11.16 -1.94 -14.18
N VAL A 27 11.83 -2.12 -13.05
CA VAL A 27 12.67 -1.07 -12.44
C VAL A 27 14.01 -1.06 -13.16
N MET A 28 14.17 -0.09 -14.07
CA MET A 28 15.35 0.00 -14.93
C MET A 28 16.41 0.94 -14.36
N ALA A 29 17.67 0.51 -14.42
CA ALA A 29 18.80 1.38 -14.12
C ALA A 29 18.85 2.57 -15.10
N GLY A 30 19.22 3.75 -14.60
CA GLY A 30 19.36 4.96 -15.41
C GLY A 30 18.04 5.69 -15.72
N HIS A 31 16.90 5.23 -15.19
CA HIS A 31 15.67 6.02 -15.22
C HIS A 31 15.76 7.17 -14.21
N PRO A 32 15.81 8.45 -14.66
CA PRO A 32 15.95 9.58 -13.74
C PRO A 32 14.63 9.85 -13.02
N LEU A 33 14.71 10.15 -11.72
CA LEU A 33 13.57 10.64 -10.95
C LEU A 33 13.28 12.11 -11.33
N GLN A 34 12.00 12.43 -11.50
CA GLN A 34 11.48 13.73 -11.92
C GLN A 34 10.60 14.32 -10.82
N PHE A 35 11.07 15.40 -10.19
CA PHE A 35 10.29 16.12 -9.17
C PHE A 35 9.68 17.39 -9.75
N PRO A 36 8.44 17.75 -9.39
CA PRO A 36 7.66 17.21 -8.27
C PRO A 36 6.85 15.93 -8.55
N GLN A 37 6.80 15.46 -9.80
CA GLN A 37 5.95 14.34 -10.22
C GLN A 37 6.14 13.07 -9.36
N ASP A 38 7.39 12.70 -9.10
CA ASP A 38 7.76 11.48 -8.36
C ASP A 38 7.63 11.62 -6.83
N HIS A 39 7.08 12.74 -6.34
CA HIS A 39 6.49 12.76 -5.00
C HIS A 39 5.15 11.99 -4.96
N GLY A 40 4.47 11.88 -6.10
CA GLY A 40 3.21 11.20 -6.22
C GLY A 40 3.31 9.68 -6.19
N SER A 41 2.13 9.06 -6.20
CA SER A 41 1.91 7.64 -6.40
C SER A 41 2.33 7.20 -7.80
N HIS A 42 2.88 6.00 -7.92
CA HIS A 42 3.27 5.31 -9.16
C HIS A 42 2.41 4.05 -9.39
N PRO A 43 1.10 4.19 -9.70
CA PRO A 43 0.10 3.10 -9.63
C PRO A 43 0.33 1.91 -10.57
N ALA A 44 1.15 2.09 -11.61
CA ALA A 44 1.51 1.03 -12.55
C ALA A 44 2.42 -0.03 -11.90
N PHE A 45 3.22 0.35 -10.90
CA PHE A 45 4.09 -0.58 -10.19
C PHE A 45 3.30 -1.40 -9.17
N ARG A 46 3.73 -2.66 -9.01
CA ARG A 46 3.08 -3.63 -8.12
C ARG A 46 3.02 -3.16 -6.67
N ASN A 47 4.10 -2.56 -6.18
CA ASN A 47 4.31 -2.22 -4.78
C ASN A 47 4.77 -0.78 -4.67
N GLU A 48 4.27 -0.06 -3.66
CA GLU A 48 4.76 1.27 -3.32
C GLU A 48 4.59 1.56 -1.84
N TRP A 49 5.54 2.31 -1.29
CA TRP A 49 5.68 2.52 0.15
C TRP A 49 5.87 4.00 0.46
N TRP A 50 5.18 4.46 1.50
CA TRP A 50 5.48 5.69 2.20
C TRP A 50 5.81 5.32 3.63
N TYR A 51 7.03 5.61 4.07
CA TYR A 51 7.52 5.17 5.38
C TYR A 51 8.19 6.31 6.13
N VAL A 52 7.57 6.72 7.24
CA VAL A 52 8.07 7.77 8.12
C VAL A 52 8.38 7.15 9.47
N THR A 53 9.59 7.40 9.96
CA THR A 53 10.05 7.00 11.28
C THR A 53 10.72 8.19 11.96
N GLY A 54 10.66 8.25 13.27
CA GLY A 54 11.33 9.31 14.00
C GLY A 54 11.13 9.25 15.50
N TRP A 55 11.63 10.30 16.14
CA TRP A 55 11.54 10.51 17.58
C TRP A 55 10.78 11.79 17.87
N LEU A 56 9.99 11.75 18.93
CA LEU A 56 9.31 12.88 19.54
C LEU A 56 9.88 13.07 20.94
N GLU A 57 9.79 14.29 21.44
CA GLU A 57 10.01 14.61 22.85
C GLU A 57 8.67 15.05 23.44
N ASP A 58 8.25 14.44 24.54
CA ASP A 58 7.03 14.87 25.23
C ASP A 58 7.28 16.11 26.10
N THR A 59 6.21 16.69 26.67
CA THR A 59 6.29 17.91 27.50
C THR A 59 7.13 17.74 28.77
N SER A 60 7.47 16.50 29.13
CA SER A 60 8.30 16.16 30.28
C SER A 60 9.73 15.77 29.86
N GLY A 61 10.10 15.97 28.59
CA GLY A 61 11.44 15.68 28.06
C GLY A 61 11.69 14.20 27.74
N ASN A 62 10.65 13.34 27.72
CA ASN A 62 10.84 11.92 27.44
C ASN A 62 10.83 11.66 25.94
N ALA A 63 11.78 10.86 25.48
CA ALA A 63 11.83 10.39 24.10
C ALA A 63 10.74 9.34 23.82
N VAL A 64 9.96 9.56 22.76
CA VAL A 64 8.93 8.64 22.26
C VAL A 64 9.20 8.38 20.79
N GLY A 65 9.36 7.11 20.41
CA GLY A 65 9.49 6.72 19.01
C GLY A 65 8.14 6.71 18.32
N PHE A 66 8.09 7.03 17.03
CA PHE A 66 6.90 6.84 16.21
C PHE A 66 7.23 6.25 14.85
N GLN A 67 6.21 5.64 14.25
CA GLN A 67 6.26 5.12 12.89
C GLN A 67 4.90 5.28 12.22
N VAL A 68 4.93 5.69 10.95
CA VAL A 68 3.76 5.76 10.06
C VAL A 68 4.13 5.12 8.73
N THR A 69 3.38 4.11 8.32
CA THR A 69 3.52 3.46 7.00
C THR A 69 2.21 3.53 6.25
N PHE A 70 2.30 3.87 4.96
CA PHE A 70 1.31 3.50 3.96
C PHE A 70 1.96 2.57 2.95
N PHE A 71 1.22 1.57 2.50
CA PHE A 71 1.67 0.60 1.50
C PHE A 71 0.56 0.38 0.47
N ARG A 72 0.88 0.49 -0.81
CA ARG A 72 -0.02 0.16 -1.92
C ARG A 72 0.44 -1.12 -2.59
N HIS A 73 -0.51 -2.01 -2.87
CA HIS A 73 -0.31 -3.23 -3.64
C HIS A 73 -1.32 -3.32 -4.79
N ARG A 74 -0.82 -3.50 -6.01
CA ARG A 74 -1.61 -3.90 -7.19
C ARG A 74 -1.50 -5.42 -7.35
N PRO A 75 -2.54 -6.20 -6.99
CA PRO A 75 -2.46 -7.66 -7.03
C PRO A 75 -2.50 -8.28 -8.43
N GLY A 76 -2.83 -7.48 -9.45
CA GLY A 76 -3.00 -7.94 -10.81
C GLY A 76 -4.15 -8.91 -11.02
N VAL A 77 -5.21 -8.71 -10.24
CA VAL A 77 -6.47 -9.45 -10.35
C VAL A 77 -7.61 -8.47 -10.62
N ALA A 78 -8.60 -8.94 -11.38
CA ALA A 78 -9.81 -8.17 -11.70
C ALA A 78 -9.55 -6.85 -12.44
N GLU A 79 -8.42 -6.72 -13.14
CA GLU A 79 -7.99 -5.50 -13.84
C GLU A 79 -9.04 -5.09 -14.90
N GLU A 80 -9.47 -6.05 -15.71
CA GLU A 80 -10.50 -5.89 -16.75
C GLU A 80 -11.95 -5.90 -16.23
N THR A 81 -12.17 -6.00 -14.92
CA THR A 81 -13.53 -6.17 -14.37
C THR A 81 -14.32 -4.85 -14.35
N PRO A 82 -15.57 -4.75 -14.83
CA PRO A 82 -16.29 -3.46 -14.74
C PRO A 82 -16.77 -3.11 -13.31
N SER A 83 -16.68 -4.06 -12.37
CA SER A 83 -17.12 -3.85 -10.98
C SER A 83 -16.31 -2.77 -10.27
N ARG A 84 -17.02 -1.81 -9.69
CA ARG A 84 -16.48 -0.83 -8.73
C ARG A 84 -15.86 -1.47 -7.49
N PHE A 85 -16.23 -2.71 -7.15
CA PHE A 85 -15.69 -3.44 -6.00
C PHE A 85 -14.44 -4.28 -6.32
N ALA A 86 -13.98 -4.27 -7.57
CA ALA A 86 -12.79 -5.00 -7.97
C ALA A 86 -11.55 -4.49 -7.21
N ALA A 87 -10.78 -5.41 -6.64
CA ALA A 87 -9.62 -5.10 -5.81
C ALA A 87 -8.35 -4.83 -6.64
N ARG A 88 -8.40 -3.89 -7.58
CA ARG A 88 -7.26 -3.55 -8.46
C ARG A 88 -6.10 -2.92 -7.69
N GLN A 89 -6.41 -2.17 -6.65
CA GLN A 89 -5.44 -1.48 -5.81
C GLN A 89 -5.86 -1.68 -4.37
N LEU A 90 -4.93 -2.14 -3.55
CA LEU A 90 -5.09 -2.32 -2.11
C LEU A 90 -4.18 -1.33 -1.42
N LEU A 91 -4.72 -0.61 -0.43
CA LEU A 91 -3.95 0.25 0.45
C LEU A 91 -3.96 -0.35 1.85
N PHE A 92 -2.81 -0.27 2.49
CA PHE A 92 -2.58 -0.64 3.88
C PHE A 92 -1.95 0.55 4.60
N ALA A 93 -2.27 0.69 5.88
CA ALA A 93 -1.62 1.67 6.73
C ALA A 93 -1.33 1.08 8.11
N HIS A 94 -0.22 1.48 8.71
CA HIS A 94 0.16 1.11 10.08
C HIS A 94 0.73 2.33 10.79
N GLY A 95 0.28 2.57 12.01
CA GLY A 95 0.80 3.61 12.88
C GLY A 95 1.24 3.01 14.20
N ALA A 96 2.37 3.46 14.74
CA ALA A 96 2.86 3.01 16.03
C ALA A 96 3.49 4.14 16.85
N LEU A 97 3.36 4.00 18.16
CA LEU A 97 4.06 4.77 19.19
C LEU A 97 4.84 3.81 20.09
N ALA A 98 6.11 4.12 20.27
CA ALA A 98 7.05 3.42 21.13
C ALA A 98 7.40 4.32 22.31
N ASP A 99 6.66 4.16 23.41
CA ASP A 99 6.91 4.88 24.65
C ASP A 99 7.41 3.89 25.71
N PRO A 100 8.66 4.04 26.20
CA PRO A 100 9.25 3.12 27.17
C PRO A 100 8.40 2.91 28.44
N ARG A 101 7.59 3.90 28.83
CA ARG A 101 6.74 3.84 30.03
C ARG A 101 5.64 2.80 29.93
N TYR A 102 5.21 2.46 28.72
CA TYR A 102 4.18 1.44 28.49
C TYR A 102 4.76 0.03 28.35
N GLY A 103 6.07 -0.10 28.11
CA GLY A 103 6.76 -1.39 27.94
C GLY A 103 6.29 -2.22 26.73
N ARG A 104 5.45 -1.66 25.86
CA ARG A 104 4.94 -2.30 24.64
C ARG A 104 4.61 -1.26 23.57
N LEU A 105 4.58 -1.67 22.31
CA LEU A 105 4.10 -0.80 21.22
C LEU A 105 2.61 -0.56 21.37
N ARG A 106 2.22 0.71 21.22
CA ARG A 106 0.83 1.08 20.95
C ARG A 106 0.73 1.26 19.45
N HIS A 107 -0.11 0.48 18.79
CA HIS A 107 -0.15 0.48 17.34
C HIS A 107 -1.56 0.19 16.83
N ASP A 108 -1.82 0.60 15.60
CA ASP A 108 -3.07 0.32 14.92
C ASP A 108 -2.83 0.21 13.41
N GLN A 109 -3.79 -0.37 12.69
CA GLN A 109 -3.64 -0.66 11.27
C GLN A 109 -4.95 -0.58 10.51
N ARG A 110 -4.84 -0.31 9.20
CA ARG A 110 -5.97 -0.26 8.28
C ARG A 110 -5.64 -0.96 6.97
N ALA A 111 -6.67 -1.48 6.33
CA ALA A 111 -6.60 -2.02 4.99
C ALA A 111 -7.88 -1.66 4.23
N ALA A 112 -7.75 -1.23 2.99
CA ALA A 112 -8.88 -0.87 2.14
C ALA A 112 -8.57 -1.18 0.68
N ARG A 113 -9.62 -1.46 -0.10
CA ARG A 113 -9.53 -1.33 -1.56
C ARG A 113 -9.52 0.16 -1.90
N ALA A 114 -8.72 0.56 -2.89
CA ALA A 114 -8.77 1.93 -3.39
C ALA A 114 -10.15 2.25 -3.98
N GLY A 115 -10.53 3.53 -3.90
CA GLY A 115 -11.79 4.06 -4.42
C GLY A 115 -12.84 4.30 -3.33
N PHE A 116 -14.07 4.62 -3.77
CA PHE A 116 -15.21 4.97 -2.93
C PHE A 116 -14.94 6.13 -1.96
N ASP A 117 -13.97 6.99 -2.26
CA ASP A 117 -13.45 8.03 -1.36
C ASP A 117 -12.92 7.50 -0.01
N ILE A 118 -12.80 6.17 0.15
CA ILE A 118 -12.31 5.52 1.36
C ILE A 118 -10.79 5.49 1.37
N ALA A 119 -10.15 5.17 0.25
CA ALA A 119 -8.70 5.08 0.17
C ALA A 119 -8.18 5.43 -1.22
N ALA A 120 -7.08 6.17 -1.29
CA ALA A 120 -6.35 6.39 -2.53
C ALA A 120 -4.92 6.85 -2.25
N ALA A 121 -4.10 6.84 -3.31
CA ALA A 121 -2.79 7.47 -3.36
C ALA A 121 -2.71 8.23 -4.69
N LEU A 122 -2.64 9.56 -4.64
CA LEU A 122 -2.68 10.40 -5.84
C LEU A 122 -1.33 10.47 -6.54
N GLU A 123 -1.38 10.57 -7.87
CA GLU A 123 -0.22 10.86 -8.71
C GLU A 123 0.15 12.36 -8.63
N GLY A 124 1.38 12.71 -8.99
CA GLY A 124 1.86 14.10 -9.07
C GLY A 124 2.21 14.80 -7.75
N THR A 125 1.68 14.35 -6.61
CA THR A 125 2.11 14.80 -5.27
C THR A 125 1.81 13.73 -4.24
N THR A 126 2.54 13.71 -3.12
CA THR A 126 2.21 12.79 -2.03
C THR A 126 0.87 13.18 -1.43
N ASN A 127 -0.15 12.36 -1.67
CA ASN A 127 -1.42 12.41 -0.98
C ASN A 127 -1.98 10.99 -0.93
N VAL A 128 -1.74 10.30 0.18
CA VAL A 128 -2.18 8.94 0.41
C VAL A 128 -3.06 8.89 1.66
N TRP A 129 -4.19 8.17 1.59
CA TRP A 129 -5.12 8.05 2.70
C TRP A 129 -5.86 6.72 2.78
N ILE A 130 -6.32 6.40 4.00
CA ILE A 130 -7.34 5.37 4.28
C ILE A 130 -8.26 5.92 5.38
N GLY A 131 -9.48 6.31 5.01
CA GLY A 131 -10.41 7.02 5.89
C GLY A 131 -9.80 8.35 6.36
N ASP A 132 -9.78 8.57 7.66
CA ASP A 132 -9.18 9.74 8.32
C ASP A 132 -7.64 9.62 8.57
N TRP A 133 -6.99 8.56 8.07
CA TRP A 133 -5.53 8.45 8.11
C TRP A 133 -4.93 8.97 6.82
N SER A 134 -3.95 9.86 6.89
CA SER A 134 -3.34 10.45 5.70
C SER A 134 -1.85 10.78 5.85
N LEU A 135 -1.12 10.75 4.74
CA LEU A 135 0.17 11.42 4.57
C LEU A 135 0.11 12.31 3.33
N GLN A 136 0.42 13.59 3.51
CA GLN A 136 0.29 14.61 2.47
C GLN A 136 1.54 15.49 2.39
N LEU A 137 1.96 15.84 1.17
CA LEU A 137 2.93 16.91 0.92
C LEU A 137 2.17 18.21 0.64
N ILE A 138 2.29 19.19 1.53
CA ILE A 138 1.59 20.48 1.48
C ILE A 138 2.64 21.58 1.61
N GLU A 139 2.75 22.43 0.58
CA GLU A 139 3.65 23.60 0.61
C GLU A 139 5.10 23.24 1.00
N GLY A 140 5.61 22.10 0.51
CA GLY A 140 6.97 21.62 0.78
C GLY A 140 7.16 20.92 2.12
N SER A 141 6.13 20.82 2.96
CA SER A 141 6.17 20.06 4.22
C SER A 141 5.26 18.84 4.16
N TYR A 142 5.70 17.73 4.73
CA TYR A 142 4.84 16.57 4.90
C TYR A 142 3.97 16.72 6.14
N ARG A 143 2.72 16.27 6.07
CA ARG A 143 1.82 16.15 7.21
C ARG A 143 1.25 14.75 7.29
N ALA A 144 1.47 14.07 8.42
CA ALA A 144 0.85 12.79 8.74
C ALA A 144 -0.26 12.99 9.76
N ARG A 145 -1.43 12.41 9.50
CA ARG A 145 -2.54 12.30 10.45
C ARG A 145 -2.91 10.85 10.63
N ILE A 146 -2.91 10.36 11.87
CA ILE A 146 -3.19 8.97 12.22
C ILE A 146 -4.14 9.00 13.42
N ALA A 147 -5.41 8.67 13.19
CA ALA A 147 -6.41 8.53 14.24
C ALA A 147 -6.56 7.05 14.64
N ALA A 148 -5.60 6.57 15.42
CA ALA A 148 -5.61 5.21 15.95
C ALA A 148 -6.57 5.08 17.15
N ARG A 149 -6.95 3.85 17.48
CA ARG A 149 -7.85 3.58 18.62
C ARG A 149 -7.34 4.13 19.94
N ASP A 150 -6.04 3.98 20.20
CA ASP A 150 -5.45 4.36 21.48
C ASP A 150 -4.75 5.72 21.41
N PHE A 151 -4.35 6.22 20.23
CA PHE A 151 -3.54 7.43 20.12
C PHE A 151 -3.83 8.20 18.84
N HIS A 152 -3.47 9.48 18.82
CA HIS A 152 -3.56 10.32 17.64
C HIS A 152 -2.19 10.92 17.32
N LEU A 153 -1.80 10.86 16.05
CA LEU A 153 -0.66 11.61 15.52
C LEU A 153 -1.18 12.69 14.57
N ASP A 154 -0.78 13.94 14.77
CA ASP A 154 -0.86 15.02 13.78
C ASP A 154 0.53 15.65 13.71
N LEU A 155 1.36 15.14 12.80
CA LEU A 155 2.78 15.44 12.71
C LEU A 155 3.06 16.22 11.44
N ARG A 156 3.96 17.19 11.53
CA ARG A 156 4.50 17.93 10.40
C ARG A 156 6.00 17.68 10.28
N PHE A 157 6.47 17.47 9.06
CA PHE A 157 7.87 17.23 8.75
C PHE A 157 8.32 18.27 7.73
N ALA A 158 9.20 19.17 8.18
CA ALA A 158 9.90 20.10 7.30
C ALA A 158 11.20 19.40 6.81
N PRO A 159 11.46 19.36 5.49
CA PRO A 159 12.71 18.84 4.93
C PRO A 159 13.96 19.58 5.42
#